data_AF-A0A2A4N2C5-F1
#
_entry.id   AF-A0A2A4N2C5-F1
#
_cell.length_a   1.000
_cell.length_b   1.000
_cell.length_c   1.000
_cell.angle_alpha   90.00
_cell.angle_beta   90.00
_cell.angle_gamma   90.00
#
_symmetry.space_group_name_H-M   'P 1'
#
loop_
_entity.id
_entity.type
_entity.pdbx_description
1 polymer ?
#
loop_
_entity_poly.entity_id
_entity_poly.type
_entity_poly.pdbx_seq_one_letter_code
_entity_poly.pdbx_strand_id
1 'polypeptide(L)'
;MRDSILNEENTKATIRQQMKYEYEKEQIRKEHEAKEEARIEVEVTARRDHLHYAGIVIGLLILTILIPLLGGVRGGFITPKVLESIIFIAFLIFFEFLLVLLDPYIEQWTGGAPGFKLLFNALLAGCIFPIHSFFEKILKKRLLKREREKHQKS
;
A
#
# COMPACT_ATOMS: atom_id res chain seq x y z
N MET A 1 -18.18 -23.99 -69.06
CA MET A 1 -17.37 -22.82 -68.67
C MET A 1 -17.99 -22.01 -67.53
N ARG A 2 -19.32 -21.77 -67.47
CA ARG A 2 -19.96 -21.10 -66.32
C ARG A 2 -19.84 -21.87 -64.99
N ASP A 3 -19.98 -23.20 -65.01
CA ASP A 3 -19.90 -24.01 -63.78
C ASP A 3 -18.51 -24.04 -63.12
N SER A 4 -17.44 -23.95 -63.90
CA SER A 4 -16.08 -23.89 -63.33
C SER A 4 -15.79 -22.55 -62.66
N ILE A 5 -16.34 -21.46 -63.21
CA ILE A 5 -16.16 -20.08 -62.69
C ILE A 5 -16.92 -19.92 -61.36
N LEU A 6 -18.15 -20.43 -61.26
CA LEU A 6 -18.94 -20.39 -60.03
C LEU A 6 -18.30 -21.21 -58.88
N ASN A 7 -17.68 -22.34 -59.22
CA ASN A 7 -16.99 -23.18 -58.23
C ASN A 7 -15.71 -22.50 -57.70
N GLU A 8 -14.96 -21.82 -58.58
CA GLU A 8 -13.76 -21.08 -58.21
C GLU A 8 -14.08 -19.87 -57.33
N GLU A 9 -15.15 -19.12 -57.63
CA GLU A 9 -15.63 -18.01 -56.80
C GLU A 9 -16.09 -18.46 -55.41
N ASN A 10 -16.86 -19.56 -55.31
CA ASN A 10 -17.29 -20.12 -54.03
C ASN A 10 -16.13 -20.66 -53.19
N THR A 11 -15.13 -21.26 -53.83
CA THR A 11 -13.90 -21.72 -53.16
C THR A 11 -13.13 -20.53 -52.61
N LYS A 12 -12.98 -19.46 -53.41
CA LYS A 12 -12.30 -18.22 -52.99
C LYS A 12 -13.07 -17.44 -51.93
N ALA A 13 -14.39 -17.54 -51.89
CA ALA A 13 -15.23 -16.96 -50.84
C ALA A 13 -15.04 -17.71 -49.52
N THR A 14 -15.05 -19.05 -49.55
CA THR A 14 -14.79 -19.91 -48.38
C THR A 14 -13.40 -19.67 -47.80
N ILE A 15 -12.37 -19.60 -48.65
CA ILE A 15 -11.00 -19.29 -48.22
C ILE A 15 -10.91 -17.91 -47.57
N ARG A 16 -11.55 -16.88 -48.15
CA ARG A 16 -11.58 -15.54 -47.55
C ARG A 16 -12.28 -15.51 -46.20
N GLN A 17 -13.34 -16.28 -46.04
CA GLN A 17 -14.07 -16.39 -44.77
C GLN A 17 -13.24 -17.11 -43.70
N GLN A 18 -12.57 -18.20 -44.06
CA GLN A 18 -11.65 -18.91 -43.17
C GLN A 18 -10.48 -18.02 -42.75
N MET A 19 -9.85 -17.32 -43.70
CA MET A 19 -8.77 -16.37 -43.42
C MET A 19 -9.21 -15.24 -42.47
N LYS A 20 -10.41 -14.69 -42.64
CA LYS A 20 -10.96 -13.68 -41.72
C LYS A 20 -11.19 -14.25 -40.32
N TYR A 21 -11.76 -15.44 -40.23
CA TYR A 21 -12.03 -16.09 -38.96
C TYR A 21 -10.74 -16.45 -38.20
N GLU A 22 -9.73 -16.96 -38.91
CA GLU A 22 -8.42 -17.24 -38.33
C GLU A 22 -7.73 -15.97 -37.85
N TYR A 23 -7.80 -14.90 -38.64
CA TYR A 23 -7.26 -13.59 -38.26
C TYR A 23 -7.95 -13.00 -37.02
N GLU A 24 -9.28 -13.06 -36.97
CA GLU A 24 -10.09 -12.55 -35.84
C GLU A 24 -9.83 -13.37 -34.57
N LYS A 25 -9.72 -14.70 -34.69
CA LYS A 25 -9.35 -15.58 -33.59
C LYS A 25 -7.93 -15.31 -33.07
N GLU A 26 -6.99 -15.03 -33.97
CA GLU A 26 -5.62 -14.71 -33.59
C GLU A 26 -5.51 -13.32 -32.94
N GLN A 27 -6.30 -12.34 -33.39
CA GLN A 27 -6.41 -11.04 -32.73
C GLN A 27 -7.00 -11.17 -31.33
N ILE A 28 -8.09 -11.92 -31.16
CA ILE A 28 -8.70 -12.18 -29.85
C ILE A 28 -7.68 -12.85 -28.93
N ARG A 29 -6.94 -13.86 -29.41
CA ARG A 29 -5.91 -14.52 -28.59
C ARG A 29 -4.79 -13.56 -28.19
N LYS A 30 -4.28 -12.75 -29.12
CA LYS A 30 -3.25 -11.73 -28.83
C LYS A 30 -3.74 -10.67 -27.85
N GLU A 31 -5.00 -10.26 -27.97
CA GLU A 31 -5.60 -9.28 -27.05
C GLU A 31 -5.79 -9.87 -25.64
N HIS A 32 -6.17 -11.15 -25.54
CA HIS A 32 -6.22 -11.87 -24.27
C HIS A 32 -4.85 -12.05 -23.66
N GLU A 33 -3.86 -12.52 -24.43
CA GLU A 33 -2.46 -12.68 -23.98
C GLU A 33 -1.89 -11.34 -23.51
N ALA A 34 -2.08 -10.25 -24.26
CA ALA A 34 -1.64 -8.92 -23.86
C ALA A 34 -2.35 -8.40 -22.60
N LYS A 35 -3.64 -8.72 -22.41
CA LYS A 35 -4.37 -8.39 -21.17
C LYS A 35 -3.87 -9.21 -19.98
N GLU A 36 -3.56 -10.48 -20.18
CA GLU A 36 -3.00 -11.33 -19.11
C GLU A 36 -1.58 -10.90 -18.74
N GLU A 37 -0.73 -10.60 -19.73
CA GLU A 37 0.61 -10.06 -19.50
C GLU A 37 0.56 -8.71 -18.77
N ALA A 38 -0.33 -7.79 -19.19
CA ALA A 38 -0.52 -6.52 -18.50
C ALA A 38 -1.02 -6.71 -17.05
N ARG A 39 -1.90 -7.69 -16.80
CA ARG A 39 -2.36 -8.00 -15.43
C ARG A 39 -1.23 -8.56 -14.58
N ILE A 40 -0.41 -9.44 -15.14
CA ILE A 40 0.74 -10.04 -14.44
C ILE A 40 1.79 -8.96 -14.14
N GLU A 41 2.09 -8.08 -15.09
CA GLU A 41 3.04 -6.97 -14.88
C GLU A 41 2.55 -6.00 -13.80
N VAL A 42 1.25 -5.68 -13.78
CA VAL A 42 0.61 -4.85 -12.74
C VAL A 42 0.67 -5.54 -11.38
N GLU A 43 0.40 -6.84 -11.29
CA GLU A 43 0.50 -7.59 -10.03
C GLU A 43 1.93 -7.66 -9.50
N VAL A 44 2.93 -7.85 -10.39
CA VAL A 44 4.34 -7.94 -10.02
C VAL A 44 4.89 -6.58 -9.60
N THR A 45 4.52 -5.50 -10.29
CA THR A 45 4.91 -4.13 -9.90
C THR A 45 4.24 -3.73 -8.59
N ALA A 46 2.95 -3.98 -8.41
CA ALA A 46 2.24 -3.73 -7.16
C ALA A 46 2.87 -4.46 -5.97
N ARG A 47 3.33 -5.72 -6.15
CA ARG A 47 4.04 -6.47 -5.10
C ARG A 47 5.39 -5.87 -4.73
N ARG A 48 6.18 -5.43 -5.71
CA ARG A 48 7.47 -4.77 -5.44
C ARG A 48 7.30 -3.43 -4.75
N ASP A 49 6.32 -2.65 -5.17
CA ASP A 49 6.10 -1.31 -4.64
C ASP A 49 5.64 -1.37 -3.18
N HIS A 50 4.74 -2.29 -2.83
CA HIS A 50 4.32 -2.48 -1.43
C HIS A 50 5.48 -2.83 -0.49
N LEU A 51 6.48 -3.62 -0.93
CA LEU A 51 7.66 -3.93 -0.12
C LEU A 51 8.55 -2.69 0.10
N HIS A 52 8.71 -1.85 -0.92
CA HIS A 52 9.47 -0.60 -0.80
C HIS A 52 8.77 0.41 0.13
N TYR A 53 7.45 0.58 -0.01
CA TYR A 53 6.67 1.43 0.89
C TYR A 53 6.77 0.95 2.34
N ALA A 54 6.71 -0.37 2.56
CA ALA A 54 6.89 -0.94 3.89
C ALA A 54 8.28 -0.63 4.49
N GLY A 55 9.34 -0.75 3.69
CA GLY A 55 10.71 -0.44 4.11
C GLY A 55 10.93 1.03 4.48
N ILE A 56 10.36 1.96 3.70
CA ILE A 56 10.44 3.40 3.96
C ILE A 56 9.81 3.74 5.31
N VAL A 57 8.62 3.20 5.60
CA VAL A 57 7.96 3.55 6.85
C VAL A 57 8.59 2.87 8.06
N ILE A 58 9.10 1.63 7.92
CA ILE A 58 9.92 1.02 8.99
C ILE A 58 11.12 1.91 9.32
N GLY A 59 11.81 2.45 8.32
CA GLY A 59 12.90 3.41 8.53
C GLY A 59 12.45 4.69 9.25
N LEU A 60 11.28 5.22 8.89
CA LEU A 60 10.72 6.44 9.48
C LEU A 60 10.22 6.23 10.93
N LEU A 61 9.66 5.05 11.23
CA LEU A 61 9.34 4.58 12.59
C LEU A 61 10.58 4.47 13.48
N ILE A 62 11.65 3.87 12.95
CA ILE A 62 12.90 3.75 13.67
C ILE A 62 13.47 5.14 13.97
N LEU A 63 13.46 6.06 13.00
CA LEU A 63 13.94 7.44 13.22
C LEU A 63 13.12 8.17 14.28
N THR A 64 11.80 8.06 14.24
CA THR A 64 10.92 8.73 15.21
C THR A 64 11.03 8.17 16.63
N ILE A 65 11.43 6.91 16.80
CA ILE A 65 11.72 6.29 18.11
C ILE A 65 13.17 6.57 18.57
N LEU A 66 14.13 6.46 17.64
CA LEU A 66 15.57 6.53 17.93
C LEU A 66 16.03 7.96 18.25
N ILE A 67 15.47 8.98 17.58
CA ILE A 67 15.79 10.40 17.81
C ILE A 67 15.50 10.84 19.26
N PRO A 68 14.28 10.65 19.82
CA PRO A 68 14.01 11.01 21.21
C PRO A 68 14.77 10.10 22.20
N LEU A 69 15.03 8.84 21.84
CA LEU A 69 15.85 7.95 22.66
C LEU A 69 17.28 8.48 22.78
N LEU A 70 17.91 8.93 21.69
CA LEU A 70 19.27 9.49 21.66
C LEU A 70 19.34 10.92 22.24
N GLY A 71 18.34 11.76 21.96
CA GLY A 71 18.27 13.14 22.46
C GLY A 71 18.03 13.22 23.97
N GLY A 72 17.22 12.31 24.52
CA GLY A 72 16.95 12.22 25.97
C GLY A 72 18.14 11.74 26.81
N VAL A 73 19.17 11.13 26.20
CA VAL A 73 20.37 10.69 26.94
C VAL A 73 21.41 11.78 27.10
N ARG A 74 21.42 12.83 26.25
CA ARG A 74 22.55 13.77 26.16
C ARG A 74 22.23 15.26 26.30
N GLY A 75 21.01 15.74 26.07
CA GLY A 75 20.74 17.19 26.12
C GLY A 75 19.37 17.52 26.70
N GLY A 76 19.34 18.24 27.81
CA GLY A 76 18.12 18.71 28.51
C GLY A 76 17.26 19.72 27.75
N PHE A 77 17.24 19.66 26.41
CA PHE A 77 16.49 20.57 25.54
C PHE A 77 15.09 20.08 25.18
N ILE A 78 14.74 18.83 25.51
CA ILE A 78 13.44 18.27 25.14
C ILE A 78 12.37 18.74 26.14
N THR A 79 11.68 19.81 25.76
CA THR A 79 10.49 20.29 26.49
C THR A 79 9.37 19.24 26.37
N PRO A 80 8.51 19.05 27.39
CA PRO A 80 7.40 18.09 27.33
C PRO A 80 6.51 18.21 26.10
N LYS A 81 6.33 19.43 25.57
CA LYS A 81 5.60 19.71 24.33
C LYS A 81 6.28 19.14 23.08
N VAL A 82 7.61 19.24 22.99
CA VAL A 82 8.38 18.71 21.83
C VAL A 82 8.30 17.19 21.80
N LEU A 83 8.40 16.57 22.98
CA LEU A 83 8.24 15.12 23.10
C LEU A 83 6.84 14.66 22.66
N GLU A 84 5.79 15.39 23.04
CA GLU A 84 4.42 15.12 22.61
C GLU A 84 4.28 15.21 21.09
N SER A 85 4.85 16.24 20.46
CA SER A 85 4.86 16.37 19.00
C SER A 85 5.64 15.24 18.31
N ILE A 86 6.77 14.80 18.85
CA ILE A 86 7.56 13.70 18.28
C ILE A 86 6.77 12.39 18.37
N ILE A 87 6.12 12.11 19.50
CA ILE A 87 5.28 10.91 19.67
C ILE A 87 4.09 10.94 18.71
N PHE A 88 3.45 12.11 18.57
CA PHE A 88 2.35 12.30 17.63
C PHE A 88 2.78 12.03 16.19
N ILE A 89 3.90 12.61 15.75
CA ILE A 89 4.46 12.40 14.40
C ILE A 89 4.82 10.92 14.20
N ALA A 90 5.44 10.27 15.19
CA ALA A 90 5.75 8.85 15.15
C ALA A 90 4.49 7.99 14.93
N PHE A 91 3.42 8.30 15.65
CA PHE A 91 2.14 7.60 15.52
C PHE A 91 1.42 7.89 14.21
N LEU A 92 1.52 9.11 13.68
CA LEU A 92 0.95 9.47 12.37
C LEU A 92 1.64 8.68 11.25
N ILE A 93 2.96 8.58 11.30
CA ILE A 93 3.75 7.77 10.38
C ILE A 93 3.41 6.28 10.51
N PHE A 94 3.34 5.78 11.75
CA PHE A 94 2.93 4.40 12.01
C PHE A 94 1.55 4.10 11.44
N PHE A 95 0.61 5.03 11.61
CA PHE A 95 -0.73 4.93 11.07
C PHE A 95 -0.74 4.89 9.55
N GLU A 96 -0.02 5.80 8.90
CA GLU A 96 0.10 5.85 7.44
C GLU A 96 0.60 4.52 6.89
N PHE A 97 1.59 3.92 7.56
CA PHE A 97 2.04 2.57 7.21
C PHE A 97 1.00 1.50 7.44
N LEU A 98 0.25 1.57 8.52
CA LEU A 98 -0.80 0.61 8.80
C LEU A 98 -1.89 0.68 7.72
N LEU A 99 -2.25 1.88 7.25
CA LEU A 99 -3.15 2.06 6.11
C LEU A 99 -2.58 1.42 4.84
N VAL A 100 -1.35 1.76 4.46
CA VAL A 100 -0.69 1.23 3.25
C VAL A 100 -0.49 -0.29 3.34
N LEU A 101 -0.17 -0.82 4.52
CA LEU A 101 0.02 -2.25 4.75
C LEU A 101 -1.30 -3.00 4.65
N LEU A 102 -2.39 -2.46 5.21
CA LEU A 102 -3.71 -3.11 5.18
C LEU A 102 -4.42 -2.94 3.84
N ASP A 103 -4.05 -1.94 3.05
CA ASP A 103 -4.67 -1.64 1.76
C ASP A 103 -4.81 -2.85 0.82
N PRO A 104 -3.74 -3.62 0.50
CA PRO A 104 -3.87 -4.81 -0.34
C PRO A 104 -4.72 -5.93 0.29
N TYR A 105 -4.76 -6.02 1.63
CA TYR A 105 -5.63 -7.00 2.30
C TYR A 105 -7.10 -6.58 2.22
N ILE A 106 -7.37 -5.28 2.36
CA ILE A 106 -8.72 -4.71 2.20
C ILE A 106 -9.17 -4.89 0.75
N GLU A 107 -8.31 -4.63 -0.24
CA GLU A 107 -8.63 -4.80 -1.67
C GLU A 107 -8.95 -6.26 -2.02
N GLN A 108 -8.21 -7.23 -1.47
CA GLN A 108 -8.52 -8.66 -1.65
C GLN A 108 -9.89 -9.06 -1.08
N TRP A 109 -10.28 -8.51 0.06
CA TRP A 109 -11.57 -8.82 0.70
C TRP A 109 -12.75 -8.10 0.06
N THR A 110 -12.53 -6.88 -0.45
CA THR A 110 -13.60 -5.98 -0.91
C THR A 110 -13.73 -5.96 -2.43
N GLY A 111 -12.85 -6.65 -3.16
CA GLY A 111 -12.84 -6.66 -4.62
C GLY A 111 -12.50 -5.30 -5.23
N GLY A 112 -11.81 -4.43 -4.48
CA GLY A 112 -11.45 -3.07 -4.91
C GLY A 112 -12.57 -2.03 -4.78
N ALA A 113 -13.65 -2.33 -4.06
CA ALA A 113 -14.76 -1.39 -3.89
C ALA A 113 -14.36 -0.17 -3.01
N PRO A 114 -14.40 1.07 -3.53
CA PRO A 114 -13.84 2.25 -2.87
C PRO A 114 -14.56 2.62 -1.56
N GLY A 115 -15.86 2.32 -1.44
CA GLY A 115 -16.63 2.61 -0.22
C GLY A 115 -16.14 1.84 1.01
N PHE A 116 -15.73 0.57 0.84
CA PHE A 116 -15.22 -0.23 1.94
C PHE A 116 -13.81 0.20 2.37
N LYS A 117 -12.96 0.59 1.41
CA LYS A 117 -11.64 1.17 1.69
C LYS A 117 -11.75 2.43 2.57
N LEU A 118 -12.68 3.32 2.25
CA LEU A 118 -12.96 4.51 3.08
C LEU A 118 -13.45 4.14 4.49
N LEU A 119 -14.36 3.16 4.59
CA LEU A 119 -14.88 2.72 5.89
C LEU A 119 -13.77 2.14 6.79
N PHE A 120 -12.91 1.29 6.23
CA PHE A 120 -11.77 0.72 6.96
C PHE A 120 -10.78 1.79 7.41
N ASN A 121 -10.45 2.74 6.54
CA ASN A 121 -9.55 3.84 6.90
C ASN A 121 -10.13 4.69 8.03
N ALA A 122 -11.44 4.99 7.99
CA ALA A 122 -12.12 5.73 9.06
C ALA A 122 -12.14 4.95 10.39
N LEU A 123 -12.39 3.63 10.34
CA LEU A 123 -12.36 2.75 11.51
C LEU A 123 -10.98 2.68 12.13
N LEU A 124 -9.93 2.50 11.32
CA LEU A 124 -8.54 2.50 11.78
C LEU A 124 -8.14 3.83 12.40
N ALA A 125 -8.49 4.95 11.77
CA ALA A 125 -8.26 6.28 12.31
C ALA A 125 -8.93 6.47 13.68
N GLY A 126 -10.20 6.03 13.80
CA GLY A 126 -10.96 6.09 15.05
C GLY A 126 -10.34 5.26 16.18
N CYS A 127 -9.77 4.09 15.85
CA CYS A 127 -9.08 3.23 16.82
C CYS A 127 -7.69 3.76 17.21
N ILE A 128 -7.00 4.47 16.32
CA ILE A 128 -5.64 4.93 16.58
C ILE A 128 -5.58 6.10 17.53
N PHE A 129 -6.57 7.00 17.49
CA PHE A 129 -6.63 8.14 18.39
C PHE A 129 -6.54 7.75 19.88
N PRO A 130 -7.37 6.82 20.42
CA PRO A 130 -7.27 6.39 21.81
C PRO A 130 -5.96 5.64 22.10
N ILE A 131 -5.44 4.86 21.16
CA ILE A 131 -4.16 4.13 21.31
C ILE A 131 -3.00 5.11 21.46
N HIS A 132 -2.93 6.11 20.58
CA HIS A 132 -1.93 7.18 20.64
C HIS A 132 -1.97 7.89 22.00
N SER A 133 -3.15 8.34 22.44
CA SER A 133 -3.29 9.03 23.73
C SER A 133 -2.92 8.16 24.93
N PHE A 134 -3.15 6.84 24.86
CA PHE A 134 -2.74 5.91 25.91
C PHE A 134 -1.22 5.77 25.99
N PHE A 135 -0.55 5.60 24.84
CA PHE A 135 0.91 5.52 24.75
C PHE A 135 1.60 6.80 25.20
N GLU A 136 1.07 7.96 24.80
CA GLU A 136 1.56 9.27 25.21
C GLU A 136 1.58 9.41 26.74
N LYS A 137 0.48 9.02 27.41
CA LYS A 137 0.36 9.05 28.88
C LYS A 137 1.38 8.13 29.56
N ILE A 138 1.62 6.93 29.03
CA ILE A 138 2.59 5.98 29.58
C ILE A 138 4.01 6.51 29.44
N LEU A 139 4.37 7.03 28.26
CA LEU A 139 5.70 7.57 28.02
C LEU A 139 5.98 8.81 28.87
N LYS A 140 5.00 9.73 28.98
CA LYS A 140 5.08 10.89 29.88
C LYS A 140 5.32 10.47 31.33
N LYS A 141 4.58 9.46 31.83
CA LYS A 141 4.80 8.93 33.19
C LYS A 141 6.21 8.36 33.39
N ARG A 142 6.75 7.62 32.42
CA ARG A 142 8.09 7.03 32.52
C ARG A 142 9.21 8.07 32.45
N LEU A 143 9.06 9.10 31.61
CA LEU A 143 10.05 10.18 31.48
C LEU A 143 10.04 11.12 32.69
N LEU A 144 8.86 11.51 33.19
CA LEU A 144 8.74 12.31 34.41
C LEU A 144 9.26 11.58 35.65
N LYS A 145 9.14 10.24 35.71
CA LYS A 145 9.73 9.43 36.78
C LYS A 145 11.27 9.47 36.76
N ARG A 146 11.88 9.41 35.57
CA ARG A 146 13.35 9.49 35.41
C ARG A 146 13.93 10.87 35.77
N GLU A 147 13.21 11.95 35.47
CA GLU A 147 13.58 13.32 35.89
C GLU A 147 13.63 13.47 37.41
N ARG A 148 12.61 12.95 38.12
CA ARG A 148 12.56 12.98 39.60
C ARG A 148 13.67 12.14 40.25
N GLU A 149 14.00 10.98 39.67
CA GLU A 149 15.09 10.12 40.17
C GLU A 149 16.48 10.74 39.95
N LYS A 150 16.68 11.53 38.88
CA LYS A 150 17.93 12.27 38.65
C LYS A 150 18.12 13.41 39.66
N HIS A 151 17.06 14.16 39.97
CA HIS A 151 17.11 15.24 40.96
C HIS A 151 17.23 14.78 42.42
N GLN A 152 16.90 13.52 42.71
CA GLN A 152 17.03 12.94 44.06
C GLN A 152 18.40 12.29 44.33
N LYS A 153 19.24 12.14 43.29
CA LYS A 153 20.60 11.58 43.37
C LYS A 153 21.71 12.63 43.14
N SER A 154 21.34 13.89 42.91
CA SER A 154 22.24 15.05 42.90
C SER A 154 22.08 15.85 44.18
#